data_AF-A0A428G044-F1
#
_entry.id   AF-A0A428G044-F1
#
_cell.length_a   1.000
_cell.length_b   1.000
_cell.length_c   1.000
_cell.angle_alpha   90.00
_cell.angle_beta   90.00
_cell.angle_gamma   90.00
#
_symmetry.space_group_name_H-M   'P 1'
#
loop_
_entity.id
_entity.type
_entity.pdbx_description
1 polymer ?
#
loop_
_entity_poly.entity_id
_entity_poly.type
_entity_poly.pdbx_seq_one_letter_code
_entity_poly.pdbx_strand_id
1 'polypeptide(L)'
;MGYSEWQPVNYSVTEDEDFETVKQRVIKDFQHYLKLLDDGTEKSRDKVYKSFTFSKLFGEELGTDDDIDKLSKEIMDRLRKSKS
;
A
#
# COMPACT_ATOMS: atom_id res chain seq x y z
N MET A 1 13.26 -11.23 20.27
CA MET A 1 13.07 -11.53 18.84
C MET A 1 12.32 -10.35 18.24
N GLY A 2 12.98 -9.62 17.34
CA GLY A 2 12.50 -8.31 16.87
C GLY A 2 11.12 -8.44 16.22
N TYR A 3 10.19 -7.60 16.64
CA TYR A 3 9.01 -7.33 15.83
C TYR A 3 9.56 -6.73 14.53
N SER A 4 9.37 -7.40 13.39
CA SER A 4 9.54 -6.72 12.11
C SER A 4 8.54 -5.56 12.11
N GLU A 5 9.02 -4.39 12.49
CA GLU A 5 8.25 -3.16 12.45
C GLU A 5 7.81 -2.98 11.01
N TRP A 6 6.51 -2.86 10.80
CA TRP A 6 5.95 -2.63 9.47
C TRP A 6 6.41 -1.24 9.02
N GLN A 7 7.41 -1.22 8.14
CA GLN A 7 8.00 0.01 7.61
C GLN A 7 7.24 0.46 6.36
N PRO A 8 7.11 1.77 6.15
CA PRO A 8 6.61 2.29 4.88
C PRO A 8 7.48 1.85 3.72
N VAL A 9 6.85 1.56 2.58
CA VAL A 9 7.54 1.18 1.35
C VAL A 9 7.59 2.40 0.43
N ASN A 10 8.78 2.77 0.00
CA ASN A 10 8.96 3.79 -1.02
C ASN A 10 9.16 3.09 -2.36
N TYR A 11 8.20 3.27 -3.28
CA TYR A 11 8.29 2.74 -4.62
C TYR A 11 8.85 3.80 -5.54
N SER A 12 9.85 3.45 -6.32
CA SER A 12 10.47 4.35 -7.27
C SER A 12 10.78 3.59 -8.55
N VAL A 13 10.35 4.14 -9.69
CA VAL A 13 10.87 3.71 -10.99
C VAL A 13 12.34 4.12 -11.06
N THR A 14 13.22 3.19 -11.41
CA THR A 14 14.66 3.42 -11.51
C THR A 14 15.13 3.05 -12.90
N GLU A 15 16.35 3.43 -13.28
CA GLU A 15 16.90 3.08 -14.60
C GLU A 15 17.03 1.55 -14.80
N ASP A 16 17.13 0.78 -13.72
CA ASP A 16 17.24 -0.68 -13.72
C ASP A 16 15.89 -1.42 -13.59
N GLU A 17 14.84 -0.76 -13.08
CA GLU A 17 13.50 -1.35 -12.92
C GLU A 17 12.45 -0.55 -13.70
N ASP A 18 11.90 -1.20 -14.72
CA ASP A 18 10.80 -0.69 -15.54
C ASP A 18 9.52 -0.39 -14.70
N PHE A 19 8.74 0.58 -15.18
CA PHE A 19 7.49 1.00 -14.57
C PHE A 19 6.53 -0.16 -14.29
N GLU A 20 6.36 -1.09 -15.23
CA GLU A 20 5.44 -2.23 -15.08
C GLU A 20 5.87 -3.14 -13.92
N THR A 21 7.19 -3.32 -13.74
CA THR A 21 7.74 -4.11 -12.62
C THR A 21 7.43 -3.45 -11.28
N VAL A 22 7.64 -2.13 -11.18
CA VAL A 22 7.34 -1.37 -9.96
C VAL A 22 5.83 -1.34 -9.71
N LYS A 23 5.01 -1.13 -10.74
CA LYS A 23 3.54 -1.17 -10.68
C LYS A 23 3.06 -2.51 -10.14
N GLN A 24 3.57 -3.64 -10.63
CA GLN A 24 3.19 -4.97 -10.14
C GLN A 24 3.53 -5.16 -8.65
N ARG A 25 4.66 -4.62 -8.16
CA ARG A 25 4.99 -4.62 -6.73
C ARG A 25 3.98 -3.79 -5.92
N VAL A 26 3.68 -2.56 -6.36
CA VAL A 26 2.69 -1.70 -5.68
C VAL A 26 1.33 -2.41 -5.58
N ILE A 27 0.84 -2.95 -6.69
CA ILE A 27 -0.44 -3.67 -6.74
C ILE A 27 -0.43 -4.86 -5.78
N LYS A 28 0.64 -5.66 -5.78
CA LYS A 28 0.76 -6.84 -4.92
C LYS A 28 0.73 -6.46 -3.44
N ASP A 29 1.44 -5.41 -3.06
CA ASP A 29 1.47 -4.93 -1.68
C ASP A 29 0.12 -4.33 -1.26
N PHE A 30 -0.54 -3.58 -2.15
CA PHE A 30 -1.87 -3.03 -1.89
C PHE A 30 -2.94 -4.13 -1.75
N GLN A 31 -2.89 -5.17 -2.59
CA GLN A 31 -3.73 -6.35 -2.43
C GLN A 31 -3.46 -7.07 -1.11
N HIS A 32 -2.19 -7.12 -0.66
CA HIS A 32 -1.86 -7.67 0.65
C HIS A 32 -2.45 -6.84 1.79
N TYR A 33 -2.40 -5.51 1.70
CA TYR A 33 -3.04 -4.60 2.66
C TYR A 33 -4.56 -4.80 2.72
N LEU A 34 -5.23 -4.97 1.58
CA LEU A 34 -6.67 -5.26 1.56
C LEU A 34 -7.01 -6.58 2.29
N LYS A 35 -6.20 -7.63 2.10
CA LYS A 35 -6.36 -8.90 2.84
C LYS A 35 -6.15 -8.73 4.35
N LEU A 36 -5.18 -7.92 4.75
CA LEU A 36 -4.97 -7.58 6.17
C LEU A 36 -6.14 -6.78 6.76
N LEU A 37 -6.79 -5.94 5.95
CA LEU A 37 -8.00 -5.23 6.38
C LEU A 37 -9.21 -6.18 6.46
N ASP A 38 -9.26 -7.21 5.63
CA ASP A 38 -10.32 -8.23 5.63
C ASP A 38 -10.31 -9.11 6.89
N ASP A 39 -9.11 -9.40 7.42
CA ASP A 39 -8.90 -10.07 8.72
C ASP A 39 -9.57 -9.32 9.89
N GLY A 40 -9.87 -8.02 9.72
CA GLY A 40 -10.69 -7.24 10.65
C GLY A 40 -10.04 -6.95 12.01
N THR A 41 -8.80 -7.41 12.25
CA THR A 41 -8.12 -7.17 13.53
C THR A 41 -7.50 -5.78 13.60
N GLU A 42 -7.56 -5.17 14.79
CA GLU A 42 -6.99 -3.84 15.03
C GLU A 42 -5.48 -3.80 14.74
N LYS A 43 -4.75 -4.89 15.06
CA LYS A 43 -3.32 -5.03 14.75
C LYS A 43 -3.04 -5.00 13.24
N SER A 44 -3.82 -5.73 12.45
CA SER A 44 -3.66 -5.74 10.99
C SER A 44 -3.98 -4.37 10.40
N ARG A 45 -5.00 -3.70 10.92
CA ARG A 45 -5.37 -2.34 10.51
C ARG A 45 -4.29 -1.30 10.84
N ASP A 46 -3.72 -1.33 12.05
CA ASP A 46 -2.64 -0.41 12.46
C ASP A 46 -1.40 -0.58 11.57
N LYS A 47 -1.06 -1.83 11.22
CA LYS A 47 0.03 -2.13 10.28
C LYS A 47 -0.22 -1.56 8.89
N VAL A 48 -1.43 -1.75 8.36
CA VAL A 48 -1.81 -1.20 7.05
C VAL A 48 -1.79 0.31 7.08
N TYR A 49 -2.35 0.94 8.11
CA TYR A 49 -2.34 2.39 8.26
C TYR A 49 -0.91 2.96 8.26
N LYS A 50 -0.01 2.40 9.07
CA LYS A 50 1.39 2.82 9.13
C LYS A 50 2.11 2.58 7.80
N SER A 51 1.97 1.41 7.21
CA SER A 51 2.67 1.10 5.97
C SER A 51 2.15 1.95 4.82
N PHE A 52 0.84 2.01 4.63
CA PHE A 52 0.20 2.71 3.51
C PHE A 52 0.33 4.23 3.60
N THR A 53 0.00 4.85 4.75
CA THR A 53 0.00 6.32 4.88
C THR A 53 1.38 6.93 4.76
N PHE A 54 2.43 6.21 5.16
CA PHE A 54 3.81 6.70 5.07
C PHE A 54 4.56 6.20 3.82
N SER A 55 3.96 5.30 3.03
CA SER A 55 4.52 4.89 1.73
C SER A 55 4.49 6.05 0.74
N LYS A 56 5.51 6.13 -0.12
CA LYS A 56 5.58 7.12 -1.19
C LYS A 56 5.70 6.43 -2.54
N LEU A 57 4.96 6.93 -3.51
CA LEU A 57 5.08 6.57 -4.93
C LEU A 57 5.90 7.66 -5.61
N PHE A 58 7.10 7.32 -6.07
CA PHE A 58 8.00 8.19 -6.80
C PHE A 58 7.94 7.85 -8.28
N GLY A 59 7.48 8.81 -9.08
CA GLY A 59 7.22 8.64 -10.51
C GLY A 59 5.80 9.10 -10.83
N GLU A 60 5.66 10.01 -11.78
CA GLU A 60 4.37 10.60 -12.14
C GLU A 60 3.38 9.51 -12.59
N GLU A 61 3.88 8.53 -13.36
CA GLU A 61 3.10 7.39 -13.87
C GLU A 61 2.49 6.54 -12.74
N LEU A 62 3.21 6.31 -11.65
CA LEU A 62 2.71 5.52 -10.51
C LEU A 62 1.63 6.26 -9.72
N GLY A 63 1.71 7.59 -9.68
CA GLY A 63 0.73 8.44 -9.02
C GLY A 63 -0.56 8.63 -9.83
N THR A 64 -0.48 8.46 -11.17
CA THR A 64 -1.61 8.64 -12.08
C THR A 64 -2.23 7.33 -12.59
N ASP A 65 -1.67 6.18 -12.21
CA ASP A 65 -2.16 4.88 -12.64
C ASP A 65 -3.54 4.56 -12.01
N ASP A 66 -4.53 4.29 -12.86
CA ASP A 66 -5.91 4.01 -12.45
C ASP A 66 -6.03 2.79 -11.51
N ASP A 67 -5.23 1.74 -11.72
CA ASP A 67 -5.29 0.55 -10.87
C ASP A 67 -4.77 0.85 -9.46
N ILE A 68 -3.65 1.57 -9.37
CA ILE A 68 -3.05 2.00 -8.10
C ILE A 68 -3.98 2.98 -7.38
N ASP A 69 -4.58 3.94 -8.10
CA ASP A 69 -5.54 4.89 -7.52
C ASP A 69 -6.78 4.18 -6.97
N LYS A 70 -7.36 3.24 -7.74
CA LYS A 70 -8.53 2.47 -7.31
C LYS A 70 -8.23 1.66 -6.05
N LEU A 71 -7.10 0.96 -6.01
CA LEU A 71 -6.67 0.21 -4.83
C LEU A 71 -6.41 1.13 -3.63
N SER A 72 -5.76 2.29 -3.85
CA SER A 72 -5.52 3.30 -2.81
C SER A 72 -6.82 3.79 -2.18
N LYS A 73 -7.81 4.12 -3.02
CA LYS A 73 -9.14 4.55 -2.57
C LYS A 73 -9.84 3.46 -1.77
N GLU A 74 -9.77 2.21 -2.20
CA GLU A 74 -10.38 1.10 -1.49
C GLU A 74 -9.73 0.87 -0.11
N ILE A 75 -8.40 0.90 -0.03
CA ILE A 75 -7.67 0.79 1.25
C ILE A 75 -8.07 1.92 2.19
N MET A 76 -8.11 3.16 1.71
CA MET A 76 -8.54 4.30 2.52
C MET A 76 -9.99 4.22 2.98
N ASP A 77 -10.91 3.80 2.10
CA ASP A 77 -12.32 3.62 2.45
C ASP A 77 -12.50 2.58 3.57
N ARG A 78 -11.84 1.42 3.45
CA ARG A 78 -11.84 0.38 4.49
C ARG A 78 -11.22 0.88 5.80
N LEU A 79 -10.09 1.58 5.72
CA LEU A 79 -9.45 2.20 6.89
C LEU A 79 -10.36 3.23 7.58
N ARG A 80 -11.19 3.96 6.82
CA ARG A 80 -12.12 4.97 7.35
C ARG A 80 -13.37 4.35 7.95
N LYS A 81 -13.97 3.34 7.30
CA LYS A 81 -15.18 2.65 7.77
C LYS A 81 -15.03 2.02 9.14
N SER A 82 -13.87 1.44 9.45
CA SER A 82 -13.64 0.84 10.76
C SER A 82 -13.45 1.87 11.90
N LYS A 83 -13.47 3.19 11.61
CA LYS A 83 -13.35 4.26 12.62
C LYS A 83 -14.72 4.75 13.14
N SER A 84 -15.82 4.20 12.61
CA SER A 84 -17.21 4.47 13.02
C SER A 84 -17.76 3.41 13.95
#